data_AF-A0A917IKT8-F1
#
_entry.id   AF-A0A917IKT8-F1
#
_cell.length_a   1.000
_cell.length_b   1.000
_cell.length_c   1.000
_cell.angle_alpha   90.00
_cell.angle_beta   90.00
_cell.angle_gamma   90.00
#
_symmetry.space_group_name_H-M   'P 1'
#
loop_
_entity.id
_entity.type
_entity.pdbx_description
1 polymer ?
#
loop_
_entity_poly.entity_id
_entity_poly.type
_entity_poly.pdbx_seq_one_letter_code
_entity_poly.pdbx_strand_id
1 'polypeptide(L)'
;MPASGNSADEVADLLFARIIARSGETQHSTHRVTDLRRLARESYLRNGVVAKRLVERPKLEVKNGSAKIDIAVVSDKYQEIARAFSFLGNPSQELRDRVIAWNFQINKLRDEGASLFDVRRNQEVRISPDAPVLAVIEYPRTKGQVKIYNEASADWEELGIIPMTAEGLPHHINSVQELLVA
;
A
#
# COMPACT_ATOMS: atom_id res chain seq x y z
N MET A 1 -37.48 13.21 22.92
CA MET A 1 -36.37 13.31 23.87
C MET A 1 -35.16 13.87 23.14
N PRO A 2 -34.55 14.97 23.58
CA PRO A 2 -33.31 15.47 22.99
C PRO A 2 -32.13 14.65 23.51
N ALA A 3 -31.32 14.12 22.60
CA ALA A 3 -30.05 13.49 22.96
C ALA A 3 -28.97 14.58 22.94
N SER A 4 -28.45 14.93 24.12
CA SER A 4 -27.22 15.68 24.28
C SER A 4 -26.03 14.74 24.02
N GLY A 5 -25.23 15.03 23.00
CA GLY A 5 -23.97 14.37 22.66
C GLY A 5 -22.97 15.44 22.19
N ASN A 6 -21.73 15.35 22.68
CA ASN A 6 -20.78 16.45 22.80
C ASN A 6 -19.86 16.59 21.57
N SER A 7 -19.57 17.85 21.22
CA SER A 7 -18.66 18.35 20.17
C SER A 7 -19.26 18.50 18.77
N ALA A 8 -18.92 19.63 18.13
CA ALA A 8 -19.32 19.98 16.77
C ALA A 8 -18.82 18.96 15.73
N ASP A 9 -17.77 18.20 16.06
CA ASP A 9 -17.16 17.20 15.21
C ASP A 9 -18.05 15.94 15.03
N GLU A 10 -18.69 15.46 16.11
CA GLU A 10 -19.63 14.33 15.99
C GLU A 10 -20.87 14.69 15.16
N VAL A 11 -21.32 15.95 15.25
CA VAL A 11 -22.43 16.47 14.45
C VAL A 11 -22.01 16.68 12.99
N ALA A 12 -20.76 17.11 12.75
CA ALA A 12 -20.20 17.24 11.41
C ALA A 12 -20.05 15.88 10.73
N ASP A 13 -19.58 14.84 11.42
CA ASP A 13 -19.45 13.48 10.88
C ASP A 13 -20.83 12.87 10.54
N LEU A 14 -21.84 13.09 11.39
CA LEU A 14 -23.21 12.66 11.12
C LEU A 14 -23.85 13.38 9.92
N LEU A 15 -23.60 14.69 9.78
CA LEU A 15 -24.08 15.47 8.63
C LEU A 15 -23.32 15.11 7.35
N PHE A 16 -22.01 14.87 7.42
CA PHE A 16 -21.19 14.45 6.30
C PHE A 16 -21.63 13.07 5.78
N ALA A 17 -21.81 12.09 6.68
CA ALA A 17 -22.33 10.77 6.32
C ALA A 17 -23.71 10.83 5.65
N ARG A 18 -24.57 11.78 6.06
CA ARG A 18 -25.93 11.92 5.54
C ARG A 18 -26.02 12.70 4.23
N ILE A 19 -25.09 13.63 3.95
CA ILE A 19 -25.03 14.41 2.71
C ILE A 19 -24.28 13.64 1.61
N ILE A 20 -23.24 12.88 1.97
CA ILE A 20 -22.39 12.10 1.04
C ILE A 20 -23.07 10.82 0.53
N ALA A 21 -24.11 10.34 1.21
CA ALA A 21 -24.86 9.13 0.82
C ALA A 21 -25.54 9.22 -0.57
N ARG A 22 -25.51 10.38 -1.25
CA ARG A 22 -26.02 10.55 -2.63
C ARG A 22 -24.98 10.37 -3.75
N SER A 23 -23.70 10.12 -3.44
CA SER A 23 -22.62 10.00 -4.45
C SER A 23 -21.85 8.66 -4.40
N GLY A 24 -22.46 7.62 -3.82
CA GLY A 24 -21.79 6.55 -3.06
C GLY A 24 -21.01 5.44 -3.79
N GLU A 25 -20.70 5.48 -5.08
CA GLU A 25 -20.09 4.30 -5.73
C GLU A 25 -18.55 4.30 -5.76
N THR A 26 -17.92 5.43 -6.05
CA THR A 26 -16.44 5.53 -6.12
C THR A 26 -15.80 5.81 -4.75
N GLN A 27 -16.50 6.52 -3.88
CA GLN A 27 -15.94 7.02 -2.63
C GLN A 27 -15.62 5.90 -1.62
N HIS A 28 -16.44 4.85 -1.54
CA HIS A 28 -16.24 3.76 -0.58
C HIS A 28 -14.96 2.94 -0.82
N SER A 29 -14.53 2.75 -2.08
CA SER A 29 -13.28 2.03 -2.38
C SER A 29 -12.04 2.85 -2.00
N THR A 30 -12.07 4.17 -2.21
CA THR A 30 -10.95 5.07 -1.90
C THR A 30 -10.71 5.20 -0.39
N HIS A 31 -11.78 5.22 0.43
CA HIS A 31 -11.64 5.22 1.88
C HIS A 31 -10.93 3.95 2.38
N ARG A 32 -11.30 2.77 1.85
CA ARG A 32 -10.71 1.48 2.27
C ARG A 32 -9.23 1.36 1.95
N VAL A 33 -8.79 1.72 0.74
CA VAL A 33 -7.35 1.69 0.42
C VAL A 33 -6.58 2.72 1.24
N THR A 34 -7.20 3.85 1.60
CA THR A 34 -6.60 4.85 2.49
C THR A 34 -6.43 4.31 3.91
N ASP A 35 -7.43 3.60 4.43
CA ASP A 35 -7.34 2.93 5.73
C ASP A 35 -6.27 1.83 5.73
N LEU A 36 -6.22 1.01 4.67
CA LEU A 36 -5.20 -0.03 4.53
C LEU A 36 -3.78 0.55 4.52
N ARG A 37 -3.56 1.65 3.81
CA ARG A 37 -2.29 2.39 3.83
C ARG A 37 -1.95 2.91 5.22
N ARG A 38 -2.93 3.46 5.93
CA ARG A 38 -2.75 3.97 7.28
C ARG A 38 -2.36 2.83 8.24
N LEU A 39 -3.08 1.71 8.20
CA LEU A 39 -2.79 0.53 9.02
C LEU A 39 -1.42 -0.08 8.72
N ALA A 40 -1.05 -0.16 7.44
CA ALA A 40 0.27 -0.62 7.05
C ALA A 40 1.35 0.30 7.64
N ARG A 41 1.22 1.61 7.43
CA ARG A 41 2.14 2.63 7.94
C ARG A 41 2.29 2.55 9.46
N GLU A 42 1.18 2.53 10.18
CA GLU A 42 1.18 2.42 11.64
C GLU A 42 1.90 1.14 12.11
N SER A 43 1.74 0.03 11.38
CA SER A 43 2.44 -1.22 11.70
C SER A 43 3.95 -1.09 11.59
N TYR A 44 4.47 -0.48 10.52
CA TYR A 44 5.91 -0.21 10.38
C TYR A 44 6.42 0.76 11.44
N LEU A 45 5.64 1.81 11.77
CA LEU A 45 6.02 2.82 12.75
C LEU A 45 6.07 2.31 14.19
N ARG A 46 5.27 1.28 14.54
CA ARG A 46 5.31 0.66 15.87
C ARG A 46 6.65 -0.01 16.18
N ASN A 47 7.40 -0.41 15.15
CA ASN A 47 8.71 -1.00 15.33
C ASN A 47 9.80 0.08 15.26
N GLY A 48 10.41 0.43 16.39
CA GLY A 48 11.37 1.55 16.46
C GLY A 48 12.64 1.36 15.60
N VAL A 49 13.02 0.12 15.27
CA VAL A 49 14.20 -0.18 14.43
C VAL A 49 13.87 0.03 12.95
N VAL A 50 12.71 -0.44 12.52
CA VAL A 50 12.24 -0.30 11.13
C VAL A 50 11.78 1.13 10.86
N ALA A 51 11.09 1.77 11.81
CA ALA A 51 10.59 3.14 11.70
C ALA A 51 11.67 4.17 11.34
N LYS A 52 12.89 4.02 11.85
CA LYS A 52 14.02 4.93 11.54
C LYS A 52 14.46 4.89 10.07
N ARG A 53 14.19 3.78 9.40
CA ARG A 53 14.55 3.47 8.00
C ARG A 53 13.35 3.55 7.06
N LEU A 54 12.20 3.97 7.58
CA LEU A 54 10.97 4.08 6.83
C LEU A 54 11.00 5.34 5.96
N VAL A 55 10.73 5.17 4.69
CA VAL A 55 10.47 6.25 3.73
C VAL A 55 9.00 6.20 3.36
N GLU A 56 8.28 7.28 3.65
CA GLU A 56 6.85 7.36 3.39
C GLU A 56 6.57 8.03 2.05
N ARG A 57 5.70 7.43 1.24
CA ARG A 57 5.29 7.92 -0.08
C ARG A 57 6.46 8.35 -0.98
N PRO A 58 7.53 7.55 -1.10
CA PRO A 58 8.61 7.90 -2.01
C PRO A 58 8.14 7.86 -3.46
N LYS A 59 8.88 8.56 -4.33
CA LYS A 59 8.75 8.42 -5.77
C LYS A 59 9.70 7.32 -6.24
N LEU A 60 9.18 6.25 -6.82
CA LEU A 60 10.01 5.23 -7.47
C LEU A 60 10.10 5.56 -8.96
N GLU A 61 11.30 5.77 -9.46
CA GLU A 61 11.60 5.94 -10.87
C GLU A 61 12.18 4.65 -11.42
N VAL A 62 11.57 4.16 -12.49
CA VAL A 62 12.05 3.01 -13.26
C VAL A 62 12.30 3.49 -14.68
N LYS A 63 12.93 2.65 -15.50
CA LYS A 63 13.11 2.98 -16.91
C LYS A 63 11.78 3.31 -17.59
N ASN A 64 11.71 4.51 -18.15
CA ASN A 64 10.55 5.03 -18.88
C ASN A 64 9.26 5.08 -18.03
N GLY A 65 9.36 5.28 -16.72
CA GLY A 65 8.17 5.33 -15.88
C GLY A 65 8.43 5.74 -14.43
N SER A 66 7.34 5.86 -13.69
CA SER A 66 7.41 6.00 -12.23
C SER A 66 6.27 5.23 -11.59
N ALA A 67 6.56 4.60 -10.46
CA ALA A 67 5.57 3.88 -9.66
C ALA A 67 5.23 4.67 -8.40
N LYS A 68 3.94 4.67 -8.04
CA LYS A 68 3.50 5.13 -6.73
C LYS A 68 3.82 4.04 -5.70
N ILE A 69 4.59 4.41 -4.68
CA ILE A 69 4.91 3.56 -3.54
C ILE A 69 4.26 4.17 -2.30
N ASP A 70 3.70 3.33 -1.43
CA ASP A 70 3.12 3.82 -0.19
C ASP A 70 4.19 3.93 0.90
N ILE A 71 5.05 2.90 0.99
CA ILE A 71 6.12 2.78 1.98
C ILE A 71 7.33 2.11 1.34
N ALA A 72 8.53 2.54 1.74
CA ALA A 72 9.75 1.77 1.55
C ALA A 72 10.51 1.66 2.88
N VAL A 73 11.23 0.55 3.07
CA VAL A 73 12.22 0.40 4.14
C VAL A 73 13.58 0.37 3.47
N VAL A 74 14.47 1.29 3.85
CA VAL A 74 15.76 1.46 3.17
C VAL A 74 16.90 1.55 4.16
N SER A 75 17.89 0.69 3.95
CA SER A 75 19.16 0.66 4.69
C SER A 75 20.26 0.07 3.80
N ASP A 76 21.50 0.07 4.29
CA ASP A 76 22.64 -0.49 3.57
C ASP A 76 22.54 -2.02 3.39
N LYS A 77 21.84 -2.73 4.28
CA LYS A 77 21.73 -4.19 4.28
C LYS A 77 20.40 -4.72 3.74
N TYR A 78 19.36 -3.89 3.73
CA TYR A 78 18.01 -4.31 3.41
C TYR A 78 17.20 -3.20 2.76
N GLN A 79 16.45 -3.58 1.73
CA GLN A 79 15.57 -2.70 0.97
C GLN A 79 14.24 -3.42 0.73
N GLU A 80 13.13 -2.72 0.90
CA GLU A 80 11.79 -3.22 0.60
C GLU A 80 10.90 -2.08 0.12
N ILE A 81 9.99 -2.38 -0.80
CA ILE A 81 8.90 -1.47 -1.19
C ILE A 81 7.54 -2.14 -1.00
N ALA A 82 6.56 -1.35 -0.55
CA ALA A 82 5.22 -1.82 -0.30
C ALA A 82 4.18 -0.87 -0.90
N ARG A 83 3.12 -1.47 -1.45
CA ARG A 83 1.95 -0.75 -1.96
C ARG A 83 0.66 -1.45 -1.57
N ALA A 84 -0.34 -0.67 -1.20
CA ALA A 84 -1.64 -1.16 -0.77
C ALA A 84 -2.65 -1.26 -1.93
N PHE A 85 -3.42 -2.33 -1.95
CA PHE A 85 -4.56 -2.56 -2.85
C PHE A 85 -5.75 -3.13 -2.08
N SER A 86 -6.89 -2.44 -2.14
CA SER A 86 -8.13 -2.97 -1.57
C SER A 86 -8.96 -3.63 -2.67
N PHE A 87 -9.12 -4.96 -2.58
CA PHE A 87 -10.05 -5.74 -3.41
C PHE A 87 -11.43 -5.87 -2.75
N LEU A 88 -11.59 -5.31 -1.55
CA LEU A 88 -12.87 -5.18 -0.87
C LEU A 88 -13.62 -3.96 -1.41
N GLY A 89 -14.46 -4.17 -2.41
CA GLY A 89 -15.31 -3.13 -2.98
C GLY A 89 -16.07 -3.65 -4.20
N ASN A 90 -16.74 -2.76 -4.92
CA ASN A 90 -17.27 -3.13 -6.21
C ASN A 90 -16.08 -3.38 -7.17
N PRO A 91 -16.05 -4.55 -7.84
CA PRO A 91 -15.08 -4.82 -8.89
C PRO A 91 -15.06 -3.64 -9.89
N SER A 92 -13.90 -3.03 -10.11
CA SER A 92 -13.77 -1.87 -11.00
C SER A 92 -12.60 -2.02 -11.95
N GLN A 93 -12.77 -1.52 -13.17
CA GLN A 93 -11.69 -1.46 -14.16
C GLN A 93 -10.53 -0.60 -13.67
N GLU A 94 -10.80 0.47 -12.91
CA GLU A 94 -9.75 1.33 -12.35
C GLU A 94 -8.82 0.56 -11.39
N LEU A 95 -9.36 -0.30 -10.51
CA LEU A 95 -8.51 -1.13 -9.66
C LEU A 95 -7.65 -2.08 -10.48
N ARG A 96 -8.25 -2.73 -11.48
CA ARG A 96 -7.56 -3.64 -12.40
C ARG A 96 -6.42 -2.94 -13.12
N ASP A 97 -6.67 -1.78 -13.71
CA ASP A 97 -5.67 -0.99 -14.44
C ASP A 97 -4.54 -0.52 -13.53
N ARG A 98 -4.84 -0.14 -12.28
CA ARG A 98 -3.83 0.27 -11.30
C ARG A 98 -2.91 -0.89 -10.89
N VAL A 99 -3.43 -2.11 -10.77
CA VAL A 99 -2.61 -3.29 -10.45
C VAL A 99 -1.79 -3.72 -11.67
N ILE A 100 -2.37 -3.72 -12.88
CA ILE A 100 -1.62 -4.02 -14.12
C ILE A 100 -0.48 -3.01 -14.30
N ALA A 101 -0.76 -1.72 -14.14
CA ALA A 101 0.27 -0.69 -14.20
C ALA A 101 1.35 -0.92 -13.14
N TRP A 102 0.98 -1.34 -11.93
CA TRP A 102 1.94 -1.71 -10.89
C TRP A 102 2.82 -2.89 -11.29
N ASN A 103 2.23 -4.00 -11.77
CA ASN A 103 2.96 -5.18 -12.23
C ASN A 103 3.97 -4.81 -13.32
N PHE A 104 3.57 -3.96 -14.28
CA PHE A 104 4.46 -3.47 -15.32
C PHE A 104 5.65 -2.67 -14.76
N GLN A 105 5.42 -1.78 -13.78
CA GLN A 105 6.52 -1.04 -13.15
C GLN A 105 7.44 -1.98 -12.34
N ILE A 106 6.89 -3.00 -11.67
CA ILE A 106 7.70 -4.00 -10.96
C ILE A 106 8.52 -4.83 -11.93
N ASN A 107 7.98 -5.24 -13.07
CA ASN A 107 8.77 -5.91 -14.11
C ASN A 107 9.97 -5.05 -14.53
N LYS A 108 9.78 -3.75 -14.71
CA LYS A 108 10.88 -2.83 -15.03
C LYS A 108 11.90 -2.71 -13.91
N LEU A 109 11.45 -2.72 -12.65
CA LEU A 109 12.33 -2.80 -11.49
C LEU A 109 13.13 -4.12 -11.48
N ARG A 110 12.51 -5.26 -11.82
CA ARG A 110 13.22 -6.56 -11.90
C ARG A 110 14.24 -6.60 -13.03
N ASP A 111 13.97 -5.92 -14.16
CA ASP A 111 14.89 -5.88 -15.30
C ASP A 111 16.19 -5.10 -14.99
N GLU A 112 16.09 -3.92 -14.37
CA GLU A 112 17.21 -2.95 -14.34
C GLU A 112 17.43 -2.27 -12.96
N GLY A 113 16.59 -2.58 -11.98
CA GLY A 113 16.50 -1.88 -10.71
C GLY A 113 15.69 -0.58 -10.82
N ALA A 114 15.74 0.24 -9.79
CA ALA A 114 15.00 1.50 -9.74
C ALA A 114 15.73 2.55 -8.90
N SER A 115 15.33 3.82 -9.06
CA SER A 115 15.73 4.91 -8.17
C SER A 115 14.55 5.29 -7.27
N LEU A 116 14.77 5.29 -5.96
CA LEU A 116 13.79 5.73 -4.97
C LEU A 116 14.16 7.11 -4.48
N PHE A 117 13.28 8.07 -4.66
CA PHE A 117 13.47 9.44 -4.20
C PHE A 117 12.63 9.71 -2.94
N ASP A 118 13.32 9.96 -1.82
CA ASP A 118 12.73 10.49 -0.60
C ASP A 118 12.65 12.02 -0.71
N VAL A 119 11.45 12.50 -1.02
CA VAL A 119 11.16 13.93 -1.15
C VAL A 119 11.44 14.71 0.14
N ARG A 120 11.25 14.09 1.32
CA ARG A 120 11.43 14.77 2.61
C ARG A 120 12.89 14.96 2.96
N ARG A 121 13.73 13.97 2.61
CA ARG A 121 15.18 14.00 2.86
C ARG A 121 16.00 14.51 1.68
N ASN A 122 15.35 14.77 0.54
CA ASN A 122 15.99 15.12 -0.73
C ASN A 122 17.11 14.14 -1.10
N GLN A 123 16.83 12.84 -0.91
CA GLN A 123 17.79 11.77 -1.08
C GLN A 123 17.29 10.79 -2.14
N GLU A 124 18.18 10.40 -3.04
CA GLU A 124 17.96 9.31 -3.98
C GLU A 124 18.69 8.06 -3.49
N VAL A 125 18.00 6.92 -3.53
CA VAL A 125 18.57 5.62 -3.19
C VAL A 125 18.25 4.63 -4.29
N ARG A 126 19.26 3.89 -4.76
CA ARG A 126 19.06 2.83 -5.74
C ARG A 126 18.43 1.61 -5.09
N ILE A 127 17.33 1.14 -5.66
CA ILE A 127 16.63 -0.08 -5.28
C ILE A 127 17.13 -1.24 -6.14
N SER A 128 17.56 -2.29 -5.46
CA SER A 128 17.99 -3.54 -6.09
C SER A 128 16.86 -4.17 -6.90
N PRO A 129 17.16 -4.77 -8.08
CA PRO A 129 16.21 -5.61 -8.80
C PRO A 129 15.62 -6.72 -7.95
N ASP A 130 16.34 -7.21 -6.93
CA ASP A 130 15.91 -8.31 -6.05
C ASP A 130 15.23 -7.84 -4.76
N ALA A 131 15.01 -6.53 -4.59
CA ALA A 131 14.40 -6.02 -3.37
C ALA A 131 13.00 -6.62 -3.15
N PRO A 132 12.66 -7.08 -1.93
CA PRO A 132 11.30 -7.46 -1.58
C PRO A 132 10.26 -6.42 -2.00
N VAL A 133 9.20 -6.91 -2.67
CA VAL A 133 8.07 -6.10 -3.10
C VAL A 133 6.81 -6.66 -2.46
N LEU A 134 6.13 -5.86 -1.65
CA LEU A 134 4.89 -6.25 -0.99
C LEU A 134 3.69 -5.60 -1.65
N ALA A 135 2.66 -6.42 -1.91
CA ALA A 135 1.32 -5.94 -2.14
C ALA A 135 0.51 -6.11 -0.85
N VAL A 136 0.30 -5.02 -0.12
CA VAL A 136 -0.55 -5.04 1.09
C VAL A 136 -2.00 -5.09 0.65
N ILE A 137 -2.72 -6.17 0.95
CA ILE A 137 -4.05 -6.43 0.42
C ILE A 137 -5.09 -6.65 1.52
N GLU A 138 -6.32 -6.35 1.17
CA GLU A 138 -7.50 -6.96 1.80
C GLU A 138 -8.05 -8.02 0.87
N TYR A 139 -8.16 -9.26 1.35
CA TYR A 139 -8.64 -10.37 0.51
C TYR A 139 -10.09 -10.16 0.06
N PRO A 140 -10.42 -10.54 -1.19
CA PRO A 140 -11.76 -10.48 -1.72
C PRO A 140 -12.73 -11.41 -0.96
N ARG A 141 -14.00 -11.02 -0.85
CA ARG A 141 -15.07 -11.78 -0.17
C ARG A 141 -16.15 -12.31 -1.11
N THR A 142 -16.28 -11.73 -2.30
CA THR A 142 -17.29 -12.14 -3.29
C THR A 142 -16.65 -12.75 -4.53
N LYS A 143 -17.39 -13.57 -5.28
CA LYS A 143 -16.90 -14.19 -6.52
C LYS A 143 -16.37 -13.17 -7.54
N GLY A 144 -17.04 -12.02 -7.67
CA GLY A 144 -16.60 -10.94 -8.57
C GLY A 144 -15.28 -10.31 -8.14
N GLN A 145 -15.08 -10.14 -6.82
CA GLN A 145 -13.82 -9.62 -6.27
C GLN A 145 -12.68 -10.63 -6.42
N VAL A 146 -12.96 -11.93 -6.21
CA VAL A 146 -11.99 -13.02 -6.42
C VAL A 146 -11.54 -13.06 -7.87
N LYS A 147 -12.47 -12.90 -8.83
CA LYS A 147 -12.12 -12.84 -10.25
C LYS A 147 -11.14 -11.71 -10.56
N ILE A 148 -11.43 -10.48 -10.11
CA ILE A 148 -10.51 -9.35 -10.32
C ILE A 148 -9.16 -9.58 -9.62
N TYR A 149 -9.17 -10.08 -8.40
CA TYR A 149 -7.94 -10.39 -7.67
C TYR A 149 -7.07 -11.36 -8.48
N ASN A 150 -7.63 -12.51 -8.89
CA ASN A 150 -6.90 -13.52 -9.65
C ASN A 150 -6.36 -12.99 -10.98
N GLU A 151 -7.16 -12.22 -11.72
CA GLU A 151 -6.70 -11.60 -12.98
C GLU A 151 -5.57 -10.60 -12.75
N ALA A 152 -5.67 -9.79 -11.70
CA ALA A 152 -4.72 -8.72 -11.41
C ALA A 152 -3.42 -9.24 -10.76
N SER A 153 -3.50 -10.34 -10.01
CA SER A 153 -2.37 -10.96 -9.32
C SER A 153 -1.74 -12.13 -10.09
N ALA A 154 -2.17 -12.37 -11.33
CA ALA A 154 -1.72 -13.53 -12.11
C ALA A 154 -0.18 -13.61 -12.22
N ASP A 155 0.47 -12.45 -12.39
CA ASP A 155 1.92 -12.36 -12.59
C ASP A 155 2.69 -12.12 -11.27
N TRP A 156 2.02 -12.06 -10.12
CA TRP A 156 2.68 -11.65 -8.87
C TRP A 156 3.76 -12.62 -8.42
N GLU A 157 3.53 -13.92 -8.58
CA GLU A 157 4.52 -14.95 -8.24
C GLU A 157 5.79 -14.82 -9.11
N GLU A 158 5.63 -14.69 -10.43
CA GLU A 158 6.74 -14.51 -11.38
C GLU A 158 7.52 -13.21 -11.10
N LEU A 159 6.81 -12.13 -10.74
CA LEU A 159 7.41 -10.83 -10.41
C LEU A 159 8.00 -10.78 -8.99
N GLY A 160 7.85 -11.83 -8.19
CA GLY A 160 8.27 -11.85 -6.78
C GLY A 160 7.54 -10.79 -5.94
N ILE A 161 6.27 -10.51 -6.27
CA ILE A 161 5.39 -9.65 -5.48
C ILE A 161 4.72 -10.53 -4.41
N ILE A 162 4.96 -10.20 -3.15
CA ILE A 162 4.44 -10.96 -2.01
C ILE A 162 3.12 -10.32 -1.56
N PRO A 163 1.97 -11.01 -1.70
CA PRO A 163 0.72 -10.55 -1.11
C PRO A 163 0.81 -10.63 0.42
N MET A 164 0.43 -9.54 1.09
CA MET A 164 0.51 -9.44 2.55
C MET A 164 -0.78 -8.85 3.10
N THR A 165 -1.41 -9.48 4.08
CA THR A 165 -2.55 -8.86 4.79
C THR A 165 -2.06 -7.92 5.88
N ALA A 166 -2.93 -6.99 6.31
CA ALA A 166 -2.64 -6.16 7.47
C ALA A 166 -2.36 -6.96 8.75
N GLU A 167 -2.93 -8.18 8.86
CA GLU A 167 -2.73 -9.08 10.00
C GLU A 167 -1.37 -9.80 9.95
N GLY A 168 -0.86 -10.12 8.76
CA GLY A 168 0.45 -10.74 8.57
C GLY A 168 1.62 -9.76 8.67
N LEU A 169 1.35 -8.48 8.41
CA LEU A 169 2.37 -7.44 8.35
C LEU A 169 3.23 -7.29 9.63
N PRO A 170 2.67 -7.37 10.86
CA PRO A 170 3.48 -7.32 12.08
C PRO A 170 4.52 -8.45 12.19
N HIS A 171 4.18 -9.66 11.73
CA HIS A 171 5.11 -10.78 11.75
C HIS A 171 6.27 -10.54 10.77
N HIS A 172 5.94 -10.10 9.56
CA HIS A 172 6.92 -9.70 8.55
C HIS A 172 7.88 -8.61 9.06
N ILE A 173 7.34 -7.57 9.69
CA ILE A 173 8.13 -6.45 10.24
C ILE A 173 9.14 -6.93 11.30
N ASN A 174 8.79 -7.96 12.09
CA ASN A 174 9.73 -8.54 13.06
C ASN A 174 10.89 -9.25 12.35
N SER A 175 10.63 -10.01 11.28
CA SER A 175 11.69 -10.62 10.46
C SER A 175 12.57 -9.55 9.80
N VAL A 176 11.98 -8.46 9.32
CA VAL A 176 12.75 -7.32 8.77
C VAL A 176 13.61 -6.67 9.86
N GLN A 177 13.11 -6.52 11.08
CA GLN A 177 13.91 -6.01 12.19
C GLN A 177 15.16 -6.88 12.42
N GLU A 178 15.02 -8.20 12.44
CA GLU A 178 16.14 -9.11 12.65
C GLU A 178 17.23 -8.92 11.57
N LEU A 179 16.82 -8.80 10.30
CA LEU A 179 17.73 -8.53 9.17
C LEU A 179 18.43 -7.16 9.27
N LEU A 180 17.79 -6.17 9.90
CA LEU A 180 18.32 -4.82 10.07
C LEU A 180 19.28 -4.68 11.26
N VAL A 181 19.28 -5.65 12.18
CA VAL A 181 20.13 -5.66 13.38
C VAL A 181 21.30 -6.63 13.22
N ALA A 182 21.14 -7.70 12.43
CA ALA A 182 22.25 -8.54 11.95
C ALA A 182 23.22 -7.72 11.09
#